data_AF-A0A2J8LVM6-F1
#
_entry.id   AF-A0A2J8LVM6-F1
#
_cell.length_a   1.000
_cell.length_b   1.000
_cell.length_c   1.000
_cell.angle_alpha   90.00
_cell.angle_beta   90.00
_cell.angle_gamma   90.00
#
_symmetry.space_group_name_H-M   'P 1'
#
loop_
_entity.id
_entity.type
_entity.pdbx_description
1 polymer ?
#
loop_
_entity_poly.entity_id
_entity_poly.type
_entity_poly.pdbx_seq_one_letter_code
_entity_poly.pdbx_strand_id
1 'polypeptide(L)'
;MAAHHGDGPYKCKLCGKAFVWPSLFHLHERTHTGEKPYECKQCSKAFPFYSSYLRHERIHTGEKAYECKQCSKAFPDYSTYLRHERTHTGEK
;
A
#
# COMPACT_ATOMS: atom_id res chain seq x y z
N MET A 1 12.07 -22.58 -5.43
CA MET A 1 12.47 -21.17 -5.65
C MET A 1 11.75 -20.68 -6.90
N ALA A 2 10.61 -20.00 -6.73
CA ALA A 2 9.79 -19.58 -7.86
C ALA A 2 10.51 -18.49 -8.64
N ALA A 3 10.76 -18.75 -9.92
CA ALA A 3 11.51 -17.88 -10.81
C ALA A 3 10.78 -16.55 -11.03
N HIS A 4 11.50 -15.44 -10.82
CA HIS A 4 11.13 -14.09 -11.24
C HIS A 4 11.27 -13.91 -12.77
N HIS A 5 10.60 -14.73 -13.57
CA HIS A 5 10.51 -14.52 -15.02
C HIS A 5 9.29 -13.65 -15.35
N GLY A 6 9.53 -12.56 -16.08
CA GLY A 6 8.53 -11.57 -16.52
C GLY A 6 7.60 -12.09 -17.62
N ASP A 7 6.92 -13.20 -17.36
CA ASP A 7 6.01 -13.90 -18.28
C ASP A 7 4.52 -13.53 -18.05
N GLY A 8 4.28 -12.31 -17.60
CA GLY A 8 2.93 -11.76 -17.59
C GLY A 8 2.48 -11.36 -19.01
N PRO A 9 1.28 -11.75 -19.48
CA PRO A 9 0.77 -11.34 -20.79
C PRO A 9 0.57 -9.82 -20.89
N TYR A 10 0.45 -9.13 -19.75
CA TYR A 10 0.27 -7.68 -19.69
C TYR A 10 1.60 -6.98 -19.41
N LYS A 11 2.24 -6.44 -20.46
CA LYS A 11 3.54 -5.76 -20.38
C LYS A 11 3.41 -4.24 -20.46
N CYS A 12 3.98 -3.54 -19.50
CA CYS A 12 4.09 -2.09 -19.51
C CYS A 12 5.12 -1.64 -20.55
N LYS A 13 4.67 -0.89 -21.55
CA LYS A 13 5.54 -0.35 -22.61
C LYS A 13 6.50 0.73 -22.11
N LEU A 14 6.19 1.39 -20.98
CA LEU A 14 7.00 2.47 -20.43
C LEU A 14 8.20 1.98 -19.61
N CYS A 15 8.06 0.87 -18.88
CA CYS A 15 9.10 0.36 -17.99
C CYS A 15 9.44 -1.13 -18.16
N GLY A 16 8.80 -1.81 -19.12
CA GLY A 16 9.04 -3.22 -19.43
C GLY A 16 8.49 -4.23 -18.42
N LYS A 17 7.89 -3.79 -17.30
CA LYS A 17 7.34 -4.70 -16.28
C LYS A 17 6.17 -5.51 -16.83
N ALA A 18 6.17 -6.80 -16.54
CA ALA A 18 5.12 -7.73 -16.92
C ALA A 18 4.26 -8.12 -15.71
N PHE A 19 2.95 -8.25 -15.93
CA PHE A 19 1.96 -8.61 -14.91
C PHE A 19 1.12 -9.78 -15.41
N VAL A 20 0.84 -10.71 -14.50
CA VAL A 20 0.00 -11.89 -14.79
C VAL A 20 -1.47 -11.48 -14.95
N TRP A 21 -1.90 -10.46 -14.20
CA TRP A 21 -3.29 -10.03 -14.12
C TRP A 21 -3.50 -8.65 -14.74
N PRO A 22 -4.57 -8.45 -15.54
CA PRO A 22 -4.86 -7.15 -16.18
C PRO A 22 -5.16 -6.05 -15.16
N SER A 23 -5.81 -6.41 -14.05
CA SER A 23 -6.11 -5.46 -12.96
C SER A 23 -4.84 -4.87 -12.35
N LEU A 24 -3.82 -5.69 -12.11
CA LEU A 24 -2.52 -5.23 -11.61
C LEU A 24 -1.76 -4.41 -12.66
N PHE A 25 -1.88 -4.77 -13.92
CA PHE A 25 -1.30 -4.02 -15.03
C PHE A 25 -1.90 -2.61 -15.13
N HIS A 26 -3.23 -2.47 -15.21
CA HIS A 26 -3.89 -1.16 -15.27
C HIS A 26 -3.62 -0.32 -14.04
N LEU A 27 -3.61 -0.95 -12.87
CA LEU A 27 -3.26 -0.29 -11.63
C LEU A 27 -1.81 0.21 -11.64
N HIS A 28 -0.89 -0.55 -12.23
CA HIS A 28 0.48 -0.10 -12.46
C HIS A 28 0.55 1.05 -13.46
N GLU A 29 -0.23 1.06 -14.53
CA GLU A 29 -0.25 2.16 -15.51
C GLU A 29 -0.55 3.51 -14.85
N ARG A 30 -1.42 3.55 -13.83
CA ARG A 30 -1.69 4.76 -13.04
C ARG A 30 -0.44 5.38 -12.41
N THR A 31 0.60 4.58 -12.16
CA THR A 31 1.87 5.10 -11.61
C THR A 31 2.66 5.94 -12.61
N HIS A 32 2.43 5.74 -13.91
CA HIS A 32 3.05 6.53 -14.97
C HIS A 32 2.21 7.73 -15.36
N THR A 33 0.89 7.55 -15.46
CA THR A 33 -0.02 8.64 -15.84
C THR A 33 -0.25 9.64 -14.71
N GLY A 34 0.03 9.24 -13.47
CA GLY A 34 -0.27 10.04 -12.28
C GLY A 34 -1.77 10.10 -11.96
N GLU A 35 -2.59 9.26 -12.58
CA GLU A 35 -4.03 9.18 -12.30
C GLU A 35 -4.26 8.79 -10.85
N LYS A 36 -5.05 9.61 -10.14
CA LYS A 36 -5.36 9.44 -8.73
C LYS A 36 -6.86 9.55 -8.52
N PRO A 37 -7.62 8.48 -8.81
CA PRO A 37 -9.08 8.54 -8.77
C PRO A 37 -9.64 8.62 -7.34
N TYR A 38 -8.83 8.35 -6.31
CA TYR A 38 -9.27 8.33 -4.92
C TYR A 38 -8.84 9.61 -4.20
N GLU A 39 -9.71 10.61 -4.17
CA GLU A 39 -9.47 11.89 -3.50
C GLU A 39 -10.04 11.91 -2.08
N CYS A 40 -9.20 12.30 -1.12
CA CYS A 40 -9.63 12.59 0.25
C CYS A 40 -10.38 13.91 0.30
N LYS A 41 -11.68 13.87 0.61
CA LYS A 41 -12.52 15.07 0.72
C LYS A 41 -12.14 15.99 1.87
N GLN A 42 -11.38 15.52 2.86
CA GLN A 42 -11.00 16.31 4.03
C GLN A 42 -9.77 17.18 3.80
N CYS A 43 -8.85 16.76 2.91
CA CYS A 43 -7.59 17.48 2.66
C CYS A 43 -7.20 17.57 1.17
N SER A 44 -8.13 17.21 0.27
CA SER A 44 -7.98 17.20 -1.18
C SER A 44 -6.78 16.37 -1.70
N LYS A 45 -6.26 15.46 -0.88
CA LYS A 45 -5.13 14.62 -1.26
C LYS A 45 -5.62 13.42 -2.06
N ALA A 46 -5.11 13.25 -3.27
CA ALA A 46 -5.50 12.16 -4.16
C ALA A 46 -4.49 11.00 -4.15
N PHE A 47 -5.01 9.77 -4.28
CA PHE A 47 -4.26 8.52 -4.26
C PHE A 47 -4.54 7.67 -5.51
N PRO A 48 -3.53 6.95 -6.03
CA PRO A 48 -3.71 6.04 -7.17
C PRO A 48 -4.37 4.70 -6.79
N PHE A 49 -4.32 4.34 -5.50
CA PHE A 49 -4.80 3.07 -4.96
C PHE A 49 -5.83 3.28 -3.86
N TYR A 50 -6.93 2.51 -3.92
CA TYR A 50 -7.99 2.55 -2.90
C TYR A 50 -7.48 2.20 -1.50
N SER A 51 -6.60 1.18 -1.39
CA SER A 51 -6.00 0.79 -0.11
C SER A 51 -5.16 1.90 0.52
N SER A 52 -4.46 2.69 -0.30
CA SER A 52 -3.67 3.84 0.16
C SER A 52 -4.58 4.99 0.61
N TYR A 53 -5.67 5.23 -0.11
CA TYR A 53 -6.71 6.19 0.26
C TYR A 53 -7.36 5.83 1.60
N LEU A 54 -7.86 4.60 1.76
CA LEU A 54 -8.48 4.15 3.01
C LEU A 54 -7.53 4.25 4.21
N ARG A 55 -6.27 3.85 4.03
CA ARG A 55 -5.26 4.01 5.07
C ARG A 55 -5.04 5.48 5.42
N HIS A 56 -5.06 6.37 4.43
CA HIS A 56 -4.93 7.80 4.68
C HIS A 56 -6.14 8.36 5.45
N GLU A 57 -7.36 7.91 5.16
CA GLU A 57 -8.55 8.36 5.89
C GLU A 57 -8.48 8.09 7.39
N ARG A 58 -7.81 7.01 7.81
CA ARG A 58 -7.58 6.70 9.23
C ARG A 58 -6.80 7.79 9.99
N ILE A 59 -6.02 8.60 9.27
CA ILE A 59 -5.29 9.72 9.88
C ILE A 59 -6.28 10.80 10.35
N HIS A 60 -7.36 11.00 9.60
CA HIS A 60 -8.37 11.99 9.94
C HIS A 60 -9.35 11.50 11.01
N THR A 61 -9.73 10.22 10.96
CA THR A 61 -10.62 9.63 11.97
C THR A 61 -9.89 9.32 13.28
N GLY A 62 -8.56 9.26 13.26
CA GLY A 62 -7.76 8.82 14.40
C GLY A 62 -7.92 7.32 14.70
N GLU A 63 -8.53 6.55 13.79
CA GLU A 63 -8.75 5.12 13.95
C GLU A 63 -7.41 4.38 13.99
N LYS A 64 -7.13 3.74 15.13
CA LYS A 64 -5.94 2.92 15.35
C LYS A 64 -6.36 1.47 15.49
N ALA A 65 -6.35 0.75 14.38
CA ALA A 65 -6.80 -0.64 14.32
C ALA A 65 -5.82 -1.64 14.95
N TYR A 66 -4.55 -1.27 15.13
CA TYR A 66 -3.49 -2.19 15.56
C TYR A 66 -2.87 -1.76 16.89
N GLU A 67 -3.20 -2.44 17.97
CA GLU A 67 -2.65 -2.17 19.30
C GLU A 67 -1.51 -3.13 19.66
N CYS A 68 -0.38 -2.58 20.07
CA CYS A 68 0.72 -3.34 20.65
C CYS A 68 0.37 -3.78 22.08
N LYS A 69 0.19 -5.08 22.29
CA LYS A 69 -0.13 -5.64 23.61
C LYS A 69 0.97 -5.46 24.66
N GLN A 70 2.22 -5.19 24.25
CA GLN A 70 3.36 -5.07 25.16
C GLN A 70 3.48 -3.66 25.77
N CYS A 71 3.02 -2.61 25.06
CA CYS A 71 3.16 -1.23 25.51
C CYS A 71 1.90 -0.36 25.28
N SER A 72 0.80 -1.00 24.88
CA SER A 72 -0.51 -0.39 24.57
C SER A 72 -0.46 0.74 23.53
N LYS A 73 0.62 0.85 22.74
CA LYS A 73 0.68 1.79 21.63
C LYS A 73 -0.18 1.29 20.48
N ALA A 74 -1.10 2.14 20.03
CA ALA A 74 -1.97 1.84 18.90
C ALA A 74 -1.50 2.55 17.61
N PHE A 75 -1.61 1.86 16.48
CA PHE A 75 -1.14 2.27 15.16
C PHE A 75 -2.27 2.19 14.12
N PRO A 76 -2.31 3.11 13.15
CA PRO A 76 -3.33 3.12 12.10
C PRO A 76 -3.07 2.10 10.97
N ASP A 77 -1.83 1.57 10.88
CA ASP A 77 -1.36 0.72 9.78
C ASP A 77 -0.59 -0.50 10.29
N TYR A 78 -0.82 -1.64 9.66
CA TYR A 78 -0.24 -2.94 10.03
C TYR A 78 1.27 -2.98 9.85
N SER A 79 1.81 -2.43 8.77
CA SER A 79 3.26 -2.44 8.51
C SER A 79 4.01 -1.62 9.57
N THR A 80 3.42 -0.49 9.98
CA THR A 80 3.98 0.34 11.05
C THR A 80 3.92 -0.37 12.41
N TYR A 81 2.79 -1.03 12.70
CA TYR A 81 2.61 -1.88 13.88
C TYR A 81 3.65 -3.01 13.93
N LEU A 82 3.80 -3.78 12.85
CA LEU A 82 4.75 -4.89 12.80
C LEU A 82 6.19 -4.43 13.00
N ARG A 83 6.57 -3.33 12.34
CA ARG A 83 7.91 -2.75 12.53
C ARG A 83 8.14 -2.35 13.98
N HIS A 84 7.12 -1.81 14.64
CA HIS A 84 7.18 -1.51 16.07
C HIS A 84 7.26 -2.79 16.92
N GLU A 85 6.49 -3.83 16.60
CA GLU A 85 6.51 -5.09 17.35
C GLU A 85 7.91 -5.72 17.37
N ARG A 86 8.63 -5.67 16.24
CA ARG A 86 10.03 -6.12 16.15
C ARG A 86 10.98 -5.39 17.10
N THR A 87 10.65 -4.16 17.51
CA THR A 87 11.49 -3.44 18.49
C THR A 87 11.43 -4.06 19.89
N HIS A 88 10.38 -4.83 20.18
CA HIS A 88 10.25 -5.55 21.45
C HIS A 88 10.84 -6.96 21.37
N THR A 89 10.69 -7.65 20.24
CA THR A 89 11.23 -9.02 20.07
C THR A 89 12.72 -9.04 19.74
N GLY A 90 13.29 -7.91 19.32
CA GLY A 90 14.70 -7.82 18.94
C GLY A 90 15.04 -8.54 17.63
N GLU A 91 14.05 -9.02 16.89
CA GLU A 91 14.25 -9.73 15.62
C GLU A 91 14.52 -8.73 14.48
N LYS A 92 15.71 -8.83 13.89
CA LYS A 92 16.20 -8.03 12.76
C LYS A 92 15.97 -8.73 11.44
#